data_AF-A0A9P8HS26-F1
#
_entry.id   AF-A0A9P8HS26-F1
#
_cell.length_a   1.000
_cell.length_b   1.000
_cell.length_c   1.000
_cell.angle_alpha   90.00
_cell.angle_beta   90.00
_cell.angle_gamma   90.00
#
_symmetry.space_group_name_H-M   'P 1'
#
loop_
_entity.id
_entity.type
_entity.pdbx_description
1 polymer ?
#
loop_
_entity_poly.entity_id
_entity_poly.type
_entity_poly.pdbx_seq_one_letter_code
_entity_poly.pdbx_strand_id
1 'polypeptide(L)'
;MPRLSTEICKWLYLVILDTAPSPQQPHQPHPFKNPEVRPRSYPVHIYIVSLLIERLQAWKHACGYLEAYVAATEKVQKTHSKEYEKVLKSVSEPLKEGSHFNQSLGGIAGLFESIRHNTQGIASSHQETEKGLKSSVLPVLERLHAEIKSKSKELSNGAAKGAKAVEKARSNTLKHVELLGQHTASFDSIGGRPDPNNDPYILQRGVYYRLDKQVLEENATRQDILAVQGSFQQFEAHIVDVIQQALGVFVQLINAQAERTNAMYKDMLGTAQRIPGDFEWKSFITHHNHALIDPNAPPRSMSNISFPNQSHRATKPLIEGTLERRSRLLKSYNLGYYVITPSKFLHEFKDNDHIRHDPSPELSLYLPDCIVGALVGVKFNVKGKDLSGGKVTGAFSTTHDMAFKLSTPRDAEKWHEIIKQCSGQVTNETPISPVSGPNSPVVQETKPQPPPAYAPESPPSATSPKITETGTANKEEAVSPVAASPTAADGKMELAPSPAPAVTGATITPPTPAAEKS
;
A
#
# COMPACT_ATOMS: atom_id res chain seq x y z
N MET A 1 12.17 3.47 -24.38
CA MET A 1 13.05 4.55 -24.91
C MET A 1 13.04 4.43 -26.43
N PRO A 2 12.98 5.50 -27.26
CA PRO A 2 13.66 6.79 -27.05
C PRO A 2 12.78 8.06 -27.08
N ARG A 3 11.45 7.96 -27.22
CA ARG A 3 10.55 9.11 -27.52
C ARG A 3 10.51 10.27 -26.52
N LEU A 4 11.01 10.13 -25.28
CA LEU A 4 10.94 11.21 -24.27
C LEU A 4 11.91 12.37 -24.53
N SER A 5 13.07 12.11 -25.13
CA SER A 5 14.09 13.15 -25.36
C SER A 5 13.59 14.25 -26.30
N THR A 6 12.86 13.87 -27.36
CA THR A 6 12.36 14.80 -28.38
C THR A 6 11.33 15.79 -27.84
N GLU A 7 10.46 15.37 -26.91
CA GLU A 7 9.41 16.25 -26.36
C GLU A 7 9.96 17.27 -25.36
N ILE A 8 11.02 16.95 -24.63
CA ILE A 8 11.71 17.92 -23.75
C ILE A 8 12.39 19.01 -24.60
N CYS A 9 13.03 18.64 -25.72
CA CYS A 9 13.59 19.61 -26.66
C CYS A 9 12.51 20.51 -27.29
N LYS A 10 11.34 19.95 -27.66
CA LYS A 10 10.20 20.74 -28.14
C LYS A 10 9.68 21.72 -27.10
N TRP A 11 9.59 21.32 -25.83
CA TRP A 11 9.14 22.20 -24.74
C TRP A 11 10.05 23.42 -24.55
N LEU A 12 11.38 23.23 -24.55
CA LEU A 12 12.30 24.38 -24.52
C LEU A 12 12.17 25.25 -25.79
N TYR A 13 11.99 24.64 -26.96
CA TYR A 13 11.87 25.37 -28.22
C TYR A 13 10.60 26.23 -28.29
N LEU A 14 9.47 25.73 -27.78
CA LEU A 14 8.19 26.45 -27.75
C LEU A 14 8.21 27.62 -26.75
N VAL A 15 8.74 27.42 -25.54
CA VAL A 15 8.81 28.47 -24.49
C VAL A 15 9.70 29.66 -24.92
N ILE A 16 10.68 29.44 -25.79
CA ILE A 16 11.54 30.50 -26.32
C ILE A 16 10.86 31.32 -27.44
N LEU A 17 9.90 30.74 -28.17
CA LEU A 17 9.25 31.40 -29.31
C LEU A 17 8.01 32.21 -28.94
N ASP A 18 7.32 31.88 -27.84
CA ASP A 18 6.03 32.47 -27.44
C ASP A 18 6.11 33.91 -26.88
N THR A 19 7.25 34.59 -27.09
CA THR A 19 7.47 36.00 -26.69
C THR A 19 7.79 36.93 -27.87
N ALA A 20 7.72 36.45 -29.12
CA ALA A 20 7.94 37.24 -30.33
C ALA A 20 6.63 37.89 -30.85
N PRO A 21 6.54 39.21 -31.02
CA PRO A 21 5.39 39.85 -31.65
C PRO A 21 5.31 39.54 -33.16
N SER A 22 4.09 39.36 -33.66
CA SER A 22 3.81 38.85 -35.02
C SER A 22 4.24 39.82 -36.15
N PRO A 23 4.81 39.34 -37.26
CA PRO A 23 5.31 40.19 -38.34
C PRO A 23 4.18 40.77 -39.22
N GLN A 24 4.19 42.08 -39.45
CA GLN A 24 3.32 42.73 -40.43
C GLN A 24 3.83 42.56 -41.87
N GLN A 25 2.91 42.61 -42.83
CA GLN A 25 3.17 42.35 -44.26
C GLN A 25 4.01 43.46 -44.95
N PRO A 26 4.69 43.14 -46.06
CA PRO A 26 5.64 44.06 -46.70
C PRO A 26 4.95 45.16 -47.52
N HIS A 27 5.31 46.42 -47.25
CA HIS A 27 5.02 47.52 -48.16
C HIS A 27 5.92 47.48 -49.41
N GLN A 28 5.35 47.75 -50.58
CA GLN A 28 6.09 47.82 -51.85
C GLN A 28 6.99 49.06 -51.96
N PRO A 29 8.09 49.00 -52.75
CA PRO A 29 9.02 50.10 -52.90
C PRO A 29 8.52 51.19 -53.88
N HIS A 30 8.61 52.44 -53.47
CA HIS A 30 8.51 53.59 -54.38
C HIS A 30 9.87 53.91 -55.05
N PRO A 31 9.87 54.54 -56.25
CA PRO A 31 11.01 54.47 -57.16
C PRO A 31 12.22 55.33 -56.75
N PHE A 32 13.41 54.88 -57.16
CA PHE A 32 14.67 55.60 -57.00
C PHE A 32 14.66 56.95 -57.72
N LYS A 33 14.91 58.04 -56.97
CA LYS A 33 15.40 59.31 -57.50
C LYS A 33 16.84 59.52 -57.05
N ASN A 34 17.73 59.73 -58.04
CA ASN A 34 19.12 60.19 -58.02
C ASN A 34 20.12 59.63 -56.97
N PRO A 35 21.36 59.27 -57.38
CA PRO A 35 22.44 58.94 -56.45
C PRO A 35 23.07 60.23 -55.87
N GLU A 36 22.28 61.01 -55.15
CA GLU A 36 22.77 62.17 -54.41
C GLU A 36 23.72 61.70 -53.28
N VAL A 37 24.90 62.33 -53.19
CA VAL A 37 25.99 61.91 -52.30
C VAL A 37 25.64 62.21 -50.85
N ARG A 38 24.83 61.34 -50.24
CA ARG A 38 24.45 61.44 -48.83
C ARG A 38 25.63 60.99 -47.95
N PRO A 39 26.22 61.88 -47.12
CA PRO A 39 27.15 61.46 -46.09
C PRO A 39 26.37 60.76 -44.97
N ARG A 40 26.05 59.47 -45.14
CA ARG A 40 25.56 58.58 -44.07
C ARG A 40 26.70 58.27 -43.08
N SER A 41 27.22 59.32 -42.48
CA SER A 41 28.40 59.35 -41.62
C SER A 41 28.05 59.17 -40.14
N TYR A 42 27.20 58.18 -39.84
CA TYR A 42 27.39 57.49 -38.56
C TYR A 42 28.68 56.67 -38.72
N PRO A 43 29.72 56.88 -37.89
CA PRO A 43 30.96 56.13 -38.02
C PRO A 43 30.66 54.65 -37.80
N VAL A 44 30.80 53.84 -38.86
CA VAL A 44 30.33 52.45 -38.93
C VAL A 44 30.87 51.59 -37.78
N HIS A 45 32.09 51.88 -37.33
CA HIS A 45 32.69 51.36 -36.10
C HIS A 45 31.76 51.42 -34.87
N ILE A 46 31.15 52.58 -34.59
CA ILE A 46 30.32 52.76 -33.38
C ILE A 46 29.06 51.89 -33.48
N TYR A 47 28.43 51.82 -34.65
CA TYR A 47 27.26 50.95 -34.86
C TYR A 47 27.61 49.46 -34.65
N ILE A 48 28.73 48.98 -35.19
CA ILE A 48 29.17 47.59 -35.00
C ILE A 48 29.41 47.29 -33.52
N VAL A 49 30.05 48.20 -32.79
CA VAL A 49 30.28 48.04 -31.34
C VAL A 49 28.97 47.99 -30.56
N SER A 50 28.03 48.92 -30.81
CA SER A 50 26.72 48.92 -30.15
C SER A 50 25.98 47.59 -30.37
N LEU A 51 25.95 47.10 -31.61
CA LEU A 51 25.32 45.83 -31.96
C LEU A 51 25.96 44.62 -31.24
N LEU A 52 27.28 44.62 -31.07
CA LEU A 52 27.99 43.58 -30.30
C LEU A 52 27.74 43.69 -28.79
N ILE A 53 27.57 44.91 -28.26
CA ILE A 53 27.17 45.13 -26.85
C ILE A 53 25.74 44.64 -26.62
N GLU A 54 24.80 44.94 -27.52
CA GLU A 54 23.41 44.45 -27.50
C GLU A 54 23.38 42.90 -27.57
N ARG A 55 24.21 42.29 -28.40
CA ARG A 55 24.36 40.82 -28.48
C ARG A 55 24.88 40.20 -27.18
N LEU A 56 25.81 40.86 -26.48
CA LEU A 56 26.24 40.41 -25.14
C LEU A 56 25.15 40.60 -24.07
N GLN A 57 24.30 41.64 -24.18
CA GLN A 57 23.15 41.81 -23.29
C GLN A 57 22.12 40.69 -23.49
N ALA A 58 21.86 40.28 -24.74
CA ALA A 58 21.01 39.13 -25.03
C ALA A 58 21.54 37.83 -24.42
N TRP A 59 22.83 37.51 -24.60
CA TRP A 59 23.47 36.35 -23.97
C TRP A 59 23.45 36.40 -22.44
N LYS A 60 23.66 37.59 -21.86
CA LYS A 60 23.58 37.80 -20.41
C LYS A 60 22.17 37.49 -19.88
N HIS A 61 21.11 37.94 -20.58
CA HIS A 61 19.73 37.63 -20.21
C HIS A 61 19.43 36.13 -20.36
N ALA A 62 19.90 35.48 -21.42
CA ALA A 62 19.75 34.04 -21.60
C ALA A 62 20.40 33.23 -20.45
N CYS A 63 21.60 33.61 -20.00
CA CYS A 63 22.26 33.01 -18.84
C CYS A 63 21.44 33.25 -17.55
N GLY A 64 21.00 34.48 -17.31
CA GLY A 64 20.16 34.82 -16.15
C GLY A 64 18.80 34.11 -16.11
N TYR A 65 18.19 33.80 -17.25
CA TYR A 65 16.99 32.97 -17.31
C TYR A 65 17.28 31.50 -16.96
N LEU A 66 18.42 30.96 -17.40
CA LEU A 66 18.85 29.61 -17.06
C LEU A 66 19.20 29.48 -15.56
N GLU A 67 19.89 30.47 -14.98
CA GLU A 67 20.10 30.59 -13.53
C GLU A 67 18.78 30.57 -12.77
N ALA A 68 17.82 31.39 -13.18
CA ALA A 68 16.50 31.47 -12.55
C ALA A 68 15.74 30.13 -12.62
N TYR A 69 15.82 29.42 -13.75
CA TYR A 69 15.22 28.09 -13.93
C TYR A 69 15.87 27.02 -13.03
N VAL A 70 17.20 26.96 -12.98
CA VAL A 70 17.93 26.02 -12.11
C VAL A 70 17.68 26.34 -10.63
N ALA A 71 17.65 27.62 -10.25
CA ALA A 71 17.36 28.06 -8.88
C ALA A 71 15.89 27.87 -8.47
N ALA A 72 14.95 27.89 -9.43
CA ALA A 72 13.57 27.47 -9.17
C ALA A 72 13.51 25.95 -8.94
N THR A 73 14.23 25.16 -9.75
CA THR A 73 14.30 23.70 -9.62
C THR A 73 14.96 23.27 -8.30
N GLU A 74 16.01 23.95 -7.85
CA GLU A 74 16.62 23.80 -6.51
C GLU A 74 15.58 23.92 -5.39
N LYS A 75 14.76 24.98 -5.45
CA LYS A 75 13.70 25.23 -4.45
C LYS A 75 12.59 24.18 -4.49
N VAL A 76 12.26 23.64 -5.67
CA VAL A 76 11.32 22.51 -5.80
C VAL A 76 11.89 21.25 -5.15
N GLN A 77 13.15 20.90 -5.43
CA GLN A 77 13.84 19.77 -4.79
C GLN A 77 13.91 19.93 -3.26
N LYS A 78 14.25 21.15 -2.78
CA LYS A 78 14.21 21.52 -1.35
C LYS A 78 12.82 21.33 -0.74
N THR A 79 11.77 21.64 -1.50
CA THR A 79 10.38 21.54 -1.04
C THR A 79 9.95 20.09 -0.98
N HIS A 80 10.20 19.30 -2.03
CA HIS A 80 9.93 17.86 -2.02
C HIS A 80 10.60 17.15 -0.84
N SER A 81 11.88 17.45 -0.53
CA SER A 81 12.55 16.92 0.67
C SER A 81 11.72 17.14 1.94
N LYS A 82 11.22 18.36 2.17
CA LYS A 82 10.39 18.71 3.34
C LYS A 82 8.99 18.13 3.32
N GLU A 83 8.39 17.94 2.14
CA GLU A 83 7.09 17.29 2.05
C GLU A 83 7.21 15.78 2.31
N TYR A 84 8.27 15.11 1.83
CA TYR A 84 8.54 13.72 2.19
C TYR A 84 8.91 13.54 3.67
N GLU A 85 9.56 14.52 4.32
CA GLU A 85 9.69 14.56 5.79
C GLU A 85 8.33 14.64 6.53
N LYS A 86 7.26 15.13 5.88
CA LYS A 86 5.88 15.06 6.42
C LYS A 86 5.21 13.74 6.10
N VAL A 87 5.40 13.20 4.89
CA VAL A 87 4.90 11.85 4.51
C VAL A 87 5.47 10.80 5.46
N LEU A 88 6.76 10.89 5.81
CA LEU A 88 7.42 10.03 6.78
C LEU A 88 6.71 10.02 8.15
N LYS A 89 6.12 11.13 8.57
CA LYS A 89 5.36 11.23 9.86
C LYS A 89 4.01 10.53 9.84
N SER A 90 3.49 10.16 8.66
CA SER A 90 2.33 9.26 8.59
C SER A 90 2.67 7.80 8.90
N VAL A 91 3.97 7.47 8.94
CA VAL A 91 4.50 6.12 9.24
C VAL A 91 5.63 6.16 10.28
N SER A 92 5.86 7.27 10.98
CA SER A 92 6.98 7.38 11.96
C SER A 92 6.73 6.50 13.18
N GLU A 93 5.50 6.51 13.68
CA GLU A 93 5.11 5.72 14.84
C GLU A 93 5.12 4.21 14.55
N PRO A 94 5.41 3.37 15.56
CA PRO A 94 5.11 1.94 15.50
C PRO A 94 3.62 1.68 15.22
N LEU A 95 3.32 0.49 14.70
CA LEU A 95 1.93 0.06 14.51
C LEU A 95 1.19 0.05 15.85
N LYS A 96 0.03 0.71 15.90
CA LYS A 96 -0.95 0.51 16.96
C LYS A 96 -1.37 -0.96 16.97
N GLU A 97 -1.56 -1.53 18.16
CA GLU A 97 -1.81 -2.97 18.33
C GLU A 97 -0.70 -3.85 17.67
N GLY A 98 0.51 -3.31 17.56
CA GLY A 98 1.66 -3.96 16.90
C GLY A 98 1.98 -5.37 17.38
N SER A 99 1.63 -5.71 18.63
CA SER A 99 1.76 -7.05 19.22
C SER A 99 0.95 -8.15 18.50
N HIS A 100 -0.04 -7.78 17.67
CA HIS A 100 -0.78 -8.73 16.84
C HIS A 100 -0.02 -9.12 15.55
N PHE A 101 1.02 -8.39 15.19
CA PHE A 101 1.86 -8.65 14.02
C PHE A 101 3.22 -9.23 14.42
N ASN A 102 3.76 -10.11 13.60
CA ASN A 102 5.11 -10.62 13.76
C ASN A 102 6.14 -9.49 13.55
N GLN A 103 6.95 -9.22 14.57
CA GLN A 103 8.00 -8.19 14.53
C GLN A 103 9.22 -8.61 13.70
N SER A 104 9.25 -9.85 13.20
CA SER A 104 10.29 -10.37 12.32
C SER A 104 10.23 -9.74 10.92
N LEU A 105 11.39 -9.59 10.29
CA LEU A 105 11.48 -9.26 8.86
C LEU A 105 10.71 -10.29 8.02
N GLY A 106 9.93 -9.81 7.04
CA GLY A 106 9.06 -10.63 6.18
C GLY A 106 7.57 -10.53 6.50
N GLY A 107 7.19 -9.92 7.64
CA GLY A 107 5.80 -9.59 7.99
C GLY A 107 5.38 -8.15 7.71
N ILE A 108 4.16 -7.81 8.12
CA ILE A 108 3.56 -6.47 8.04
C ILE A 108 4.41 -5.44 8.79
N ALA A 109 4.98 -5.79 9.94
CA ALA A 109 5.90 -4.90 10.66
C ALA A 109 7.13 -4.54 9.81
N GLY A 110 7.71 -5.53 9.12
CA GLY A 110 8.83 -5.33 8.19
C GLY A 110 8.46 -4.51 6.95
N LEU A 111 7.21 -4.60 6.48
CA LEU A 111 6.71 -3.73 5.41
C LEU A 111 6.61 -2.27 5.86
N PHE A 112 6.07 -1.99 7.05
CA PHE A 112 6.03 -0.62 7.57
C PHE A 112 7.43 -0.04 7.82
N GLU A 113 8.41 -0.86 8.21
CA GLU A 113 9.82 -0.42 8.27
C GLU A 113 10.41 -0.16 6.88
N SER A 114 10.16 -1.01 5.87
CA SER A 114 10.57 -0.73 4.48
C SER A 114 9.95 0.58 3.96
N ILE A 115 8.66 0.84 4.23
CA ILE A 115 8.00 2.09 3.83
C ILE A 115 8.65 3.29 4.55
N ARG A 116 8.92 3.20 5.85
CA ARG A 116 9.60 4.23 6.65
C ARG A 116 11.00 4.52 6.10
N HIS A 117 11.83 3.50 5.94
CA HIS A 117 13.20 3.61 5.45
C HIS A 117 13.25 4.20 4.03
N ASN A 118 12.47 3.66 3.09
CA ASN A 118 12.42 4.16 1.72
C ASN A 118 11.87 5.59 1.64
N THR A 119 10.88 5.97 2.46
CA THR A 119 10.35 7.35 2.48
C THR A 119 11.39 8.35 3.01
N GLN A 120 12.14 7.98 4.05
CA GLN A 120 13.28 8.79 4.53
C GLN A 120 14.37 8.90 3.45
N GLY A 121 14.65 7.82 2.72
CA GLY A 121 15.60 7.82 1.60
C GLY A 121 15.16 8.73 0.43
N ILE A 122 13.87 8.77 0.10
CA ILE A 122 13.31 9.69 -0.90
C ILE A 122 13.50 11.15 -0.45
N ALA A 123 13.19 11.47 0.81
CA ALA A 123 13.39 12.81 1.38
C ALA A 123 14.87 13.23 1.29
N SER A 124 15.80 12.36 1.69
CA SER A 124 17.24 12.59 1.61
C SER A 124 17.74 12.75 0.18
N SER A 125 17.25 11.95 -0.78
CA SER A 125 17.67 12.06 -2.18
C SER A 125 17.22 13.38 -2.83
N HIS A 126 16.05 13.91 -2.47
CA HIS A 126 15.65 15.26 -2.86
C HIS A 126 16.57 16.33 -2.24
N GLN A 127 16.99 16.15 -0.99
CA GLN A 127 17.94 17.05 -0.31
C GLN A 127 19.36 17.01 -0.91
N GLU A 128 19.85 15.83 -1.32
CA GLU A 128 21.12 15.69 -2.06
C GLU A 128 21.05 16.39 -3.42
N THR A 129 19.90 16.31 -4.10
CA THR A 129 19.68 16.95 -5.40
C THR A 129 19.64 18.48 -5.28
N GLU A 130 19.01 19.02 -4.23
CA GLU A 130 19.06 20.44 -3.85
C GLU A 130 20.50 20.94 -3.69
N LYS A 131 21.31 20.22 -2.89
CA LYS A 131 22.72 20.54 -2.67
C LYS A 131 23.54 20.44 -3.96
N GLY A 132 23.32 19.40 -4.78
CA GLY A 132 24.03 19.18 -6.03
C GLY A 132 23.79 20.30 -7.06
N LEU A 133 22.52 20.66 -7.29
CA LEU A 133 22.16 21.78 -8.18
C LEU A 133 22.81 23.09 -7.72
N LYS A 134 22.79 23.34 -6.40
CA LYS A 134 23.32 24.55 -5.77
C LYS A 134 24.85 24.62 -5.73
N SER A 135 25.55 23.50 -5.63
CA SER A 135 27.02 23.45 -5.56
C SER A 135 27.70 23.26 -6.91
N SER A 136 27.03 22.61 -7.86
CA SER A 136 27.66 22.10 -9.09
C SER A 136 27.12 22.72 -10.38
N VAL A 137 25.90 23.26 -10.38
CA VAL A 137 25.28 23.86 -11.58
C VAL A 137 25.21 25.39 -11.48
N LEU A 138 24.62 25.93 -10.39
CA LEU A 138 24.47 27.39 -10.24
C LEU A 138 25.81 28.16 -10.29
N PRO A 139 26.90 27.74 -9.62
CA PRO A 139 28.16 28.50 -9.63
C PRO A 139 28.83 28.57 -11.01
N VAL A 140 28.56 27.60 -11.89
CA VAL A 140 29.05 27.60 -13.29
C VAL A 140 28.33 28.67 -14.11
N LEU A 141 27.01 28.80 -13.93
CA LEU A 141 26.19 29.80 -14.62
C LEU A 141 26.45 31.22 -14.08
N GLU A 142 26.47 31.39 -12.75
CA GLU A 142 26.81 32.67 -12.10
C GLU A 142 28.17 33.20 -12.55
N ARG A 143 29.15 32.30 -12.71
CA ARG A 143 30.47 32.62 -13.27
C ARG A 143 30.38 33.04 -14.74
N LEU A 144 29.68 32.29 -15.59
CA LEU A 144 29.50 32.62 -17.01
C LEU A 144 28.85 34.00 -17.19
N HIS A 145 27.83 34.32 -16.40
CA HIS A 145 27.16 35.63 -16.37
C HIS A 145 28.12 36.75 -15.93
N ALA A 146 28.98 36.51 -14.94
CA ALA A 146 30.04 37.45 -14.57
C ALA A 146 31.07 37.67 -15.70
N GLU A 147 31.44 36.60 -16.43
CA GLU A 147 32.36 36.67 -17.58
C GLU A 147 31.75 37.42 -18.77
N ILE A 148 30.48 37.17 -19.12
CA ILE A 148 29.73 37.93 -20.16
C ILE A 148 29.65 39.42 -19.78
N LYS A 149 29.34 39.72 -18.51
CA LYS A 149 29.29 41.09 -17.96
C LYS A 149 30.67 41.77 -18.04
N SER A 150 31.76 41.03 -17.81
CA SER A 150 33.13 41.51 -17.96
C SER A 150 33.45 41.84 -19.42
N LYS A 151 33.18 40.92 -20.35
CA LYS A 151 33.44 41.10 -21.79
C LYS A 151 32.66 42.27 -22.40
N SER A 152 31.44 42.52 -21.92
CA SER A 152 30.64 43.70 -22.31
C SER A 152 31.29 45.03 -21.87
N LYS A 153 31.91 45.07 -20.67
CA LYS A 153 32.65 46.23 -20.17
C LYS A 153 33.98 46.43 -20.90
N GLU A 154 34.70 45.35 -21.21
CA GLU A 154 35.93 45.35 -22.02
C GLU A 154 35.68 45.99 -23.40
N LEU A 155 34.68 45.49 -24.12
CA LEU A 155 34.28 45.96 -25.46
C LEU A 155 33.91 47.46 -25.46
N SER A 156 33.08 47.89 -24.51
CA SER A 156 32.65 49.28 -24.39
C SER A 156 33.83 50.24 -24.16
N ASN A 157 34.78 49.85 -23.29
CA ASN A 157 35.97 50.65 -22.99
C ASN A 157 36.94 50.74 -24.18
N GLY A 158 37.18 49.64 -24.90
CA GLY A 158 38.11 49.60 -26.03
C GLY A 158 37.67 50.47 -27.21
N ALA A 159 36.39 50.37 -27.56
CA ALA A 159 35.78 51.07 -28.70
C ALA A 159 35.93 52.60 -28.65
N ALA A 160 35.93 53.20 -27.46
CA ALA A 160 36.03 54.65 -27.29
C ALA A 160 37.39 55.22 -27.72
N LYS A 161 38.41 54.39 -27.98
CA LYS A 161 39.77 54.81 -28.36
C LYS A 161 39.92 55.01 -29.88
N GLY A 162 39.64 53.97 -30.68
CA GLY A 162 39.81 54.01 -32.14
C GLY A 162 38.95 55.08 -32.81
N ALA A 163 37.67 55.18 -32.41
CA ALA A 163 36.75 56.21 -32.91
C ALA A 163 37.28 57.65 -32.73
N LYS A 164 37.98 57.94 -31.63
CA LYS A 164 38.58 59.27 -31.37
C LYS A 164 39.82 59.55 -32.22
N ALA A 165 40.59 58.51 -32.58
CA ALA A 165 41.75 58.65 -33.45
C ALA A 165 41.31 59.00 -34.88
N VAL A 166 40.36 58.24 -35.43
CA VAL A 166 39.75 58.48 -36.75
C VAL A 166 39.12 59.87 -36.83
N GLU A 167 38.29 60.25 -35.85
CA GLU A 167 37.62 61.56 -35.87
C GLU A 167 38.62 62.72 -35.78
N LYS A 168 39.69 62.59 -34.99
CA LYS A 168 40.77 63.60 -34.93
C LYS A 168 41.53 63.71 -36.25
N ALA A 169 41.82 62.59 -36.92
CA ALA A 169 42.49 62.59 -38.21
C ALA A 169 41.59 63.26 -39.28
N ARG A 170 40.33 62.83 -39.37
CA ARG A 170 39.33 63.34 -40.30
C ARG A 170 39.04 64.83 -40.12
N SER A 171 38.90 65.31 -38.89
CA SER A 171 38.74 66.74 -38.59
C SER A 171 39.93 67.58 -39.06
N ASN A 172 41.16 67.04 -38.99
CA ASN A 172 42.35 67.71 -39.50
C ASN A 172 42.42 67.73 -41.04
N THR A 173 42.02 66.64 -41.70
CA THR A 173 41.88 66.56 -43.16
C THR A 173 40.85 67.58 -43.66
N LEU A 174 39.64 67.58 -43.08
CA LEU A 174 38.55 68.48 -43.48
C LEU A 174 38.96 69.96 -43.40
N LYS A 175 39.63 70.39 -42.32
CA LYS A 175 40.13 71.76 -42.17
C LYS A 175 41.14 72.16 -43.26
N HIS A 176 41.95 71.22 -43.75
CA HIS A 176 42.90 71.52 -44.84
C HIS A 176 42.25 71.46 -46.23
N VAL A 177 41.22 70.63 -46.41
CA VAL A 177 40.38 70.65 -47.62
C VAL A 177 39.60 71.97 -47.71
N GLU A 178 39.08 72.47 -46.59
CA GLU A 178 38.41 73.77 -46.51
C GLU A 178 39.38 74.92 -46.80
N LEU A 179 40.55 74.94 -46.17
CA LEU A 179 41.59 75.95 -46.43
C LEU A 179 42.06 75.95 -47.90
N LEU A 180 42.26 74.78 -48.48
CA LEU A 180 42.52 74.63 -49.92
C LEU A 180 41.38 75.19 -50.77
N GLY A 181 40.13 74.93 -50.41
CA GLY A 181 38.94 75.47 -51.07
C GLY A 181 38.87 77.00 -51.03
N GLN A 182 39.18 77.59 -49.88
CA GLN A 182 39.21 79.05 -49.69
C GLN A 182 40.29 79.72 -50.55
N HIS A 183 41.51 79.17 -50.58
CA HIS A 183 42.62 79.72 -51.36
C HIS A 183 42.58 79.40 -52.86
N THR A 184 41.92 78.33 -53.29
CA THR A 184 41.65 78.08 -54.72
C THR A 184 40.52 78.97 -55.24
N ALA A 185 39.41 79.12 -54.52
CA ALA A 185 38.29 79.96 -54.94
C ALA A 185 38.62 81.46 -55.01
N SER A 186 39.64 81.92 -54.27
CA SER A 186 40.10 83.32 -54.29
C SER A 186 41.27 83.57 -55.25
N PHE A 187 41.88 82.53 -55.83
CA PHE A 187 43.13 82.63 -56.60
C PHE A 187 43.08 83.66 -57.74
N ASP A 188 42.07 83.57 -58.62
CA ASP A 188 41.92 84.47 -59.77
C ASP A 188 41.42 85.89 -59.41
N SER A 189 41.02 86.13 -58.15
CA SER A 189 40.51 87.43 -57.68
C SER A 189 41.47 88.20 -56.77
N ILE A 190 42.54 87.57 -56.29
CA ILE A 190 43.61 88.24 -55.53
C ILE A 190 44.56 88.93 -56.52
N GLY A 191 44.30 90.21 -56.81
CA GLY A 191 45.16 91.09 -57.61
C GLY A 191 46.48 91.51 -56.90
N GLY A 192 47.10 90.60 -56.16
CA GLY A 192 48.27 90.86 -55.31
C GLY A 192 49.13 89.60 -55.10
N ARG A 193 50.25 89.76 -54.40
CA ARG A 193 51.19 88.64 -54.16
C ARG A 193 50.61 87.66 -53.13
N PRO A 194 50.42 86.36 -53.47
CA PRO A 194 49.95 85.37 -52.52
C PRO A 194 50.99 85.08 -51.42
N ASP A 195 50.50 84.69 -50.24
CA ASP A 195 51.32 84.18 -49.14
C ASP A 195 51.85 82.77 -49.48
N PRO A 196 53.19 82.55 -49.50
CA PRO A 196 53.78 81.24 -49.79
C PRO A 196 53.31 80.08 -48.89
N ASN A 197 52.81 80.37 -47.68
CA ASN A 197 52.28 79.33 -46.77
C ASN A 197 50.87 78.86 -47.17
N ASN A 198 50.14 79.70 -47.91
CA ASN A 198 48.76 79.48 -48.35
C ASN A 198 48.66 79.29 -49.88
N ASP A 199 49.78 78.96 -50.52
CA ASP A 199 49.82 78.54 -51.92
C ASP A 199 48.94 77.30 -52.15
N PRO A 200 48.02 77.30 -53.14
CA PRO A 200 47.12 76.17 -53.39
C PRO A 200 47.82 74.82 -53.65
N TYR A 201 49.00 74.79 -54.26
CA TYR A 201 49.73 73.54 -54.54
C TYR A 201 50.43 72.98 -53.29
N ILE A 202 50.97 73.85 -52.42
CA ILE A 202 51.42 73.48 -51.07
C ILE A 202 50.25 72.97 -50.22
N LEU A 203 49.11 73.67 -50.23
CA LEU A 203 47.89 73.25 -49.52
C LEU A 203 47.36 71.90 -50.03
N GLN A 204 47.37 71.66 -51.34
CA GLN A 204 46.97 70.38 -51.94
C GLN A 204 47.86 69.22 -51.47
N ARG A 205 49.18 69.42 -51.42
CA ARG A 205 50.12 68.44 -50.84
C ARG A 205 49.85 68.23 -49.35
N GLY A 206 49.50 69.28 -48.61
CA GLY A 206 49.07 69.22 -47.22
C GLY A 206 47.80 68.38 -47.01
N VAL A 207 46.83 68.47 -47.93
CA VAL A 207 45.62 67.63 -47.95
C VAL A 207 45.98 66.16 -48.18
N TYR A 208 46.79 65.84 -49.20
CA TYR A 208 47.19 64.44 -49.47
C TYR A 208 47.90 63.80 -48.28
N TYR A 209 48.83 64.51 -47.63
CA TYR A 209 49.53 64.03 -46.43
C TYR A 209 48.58 63.74 -45.24
N ARG A 210 47.49 64.50 -45.09
CA ARG A 210 46.51 64.28 -44.01
C ARG A 210 45.51 63.19 -44.36
N LEU A 211 45.12 63.08 -45.63
CA LEU A 211 44.27 62.02 -46.13
C LEU A 211 44.94 60.64 -46.00
N ASP A 212 46.23 60.54 -46.32
CA ASP A 212 47.03 59.33 -46.08
C ASP A 212 47.00 58.92 -44.59
N LYS A 213 47.33 59.84 -43.68
CA LYS A 213 47.22 59.59 -42.25
C LYS A 213 45.81 59.19 -41.81
N GLN A 214 44.76 59.80 -42.35
CA GLN A 214 43.38 59.42 -42.04
C GLN A 214 43.09 57.98 -42.50
N VAL A 215 43.49 57.61 -43.70
CA VAL A 215 43.34 56.25 -44.25
C VAL A 215 44.12 55.22 -43.42
N LEU A 216 45.30 55.58 -42.88
CA LEU A 216 46.04 54.71 -41.96
C LEU A 216 45.30 54.49 -40.63
N GLU A 217 44.77 55.55 -40.01
CA GLU A 217 44.03 55.45 -38.74
C GLU A 217 42.68 54.72 -38.91
N GLU A 218 42.00 54.91 -40.06
CA GLU A 218 40.78 54.18 -40.44
C GLU A 218 41.06 52.69 -40.70
N ASN A 219 42.16 52.35 -41.38
CA ASN A 219 42.56 50.96 -41.60
C ASN A 219 42.99 50.26 -40.32
N ALA A 220 43.73 50.93 -39.42
CA ALA A 220 44.06 50.39 -38.10
C ALA A 220 42.79 50.09 -37.30
N THR A 221 41.88 51.07 -37.22
CA THR A 221 40.58 50.93 -36.55
C THR A 221 39.71 49.82 -37.17
N ARG A 222 39.80 49.57 -38.48
CA ARG A 222 39.16 48.44 -39.15
C ARG A 222 39.74 47.10 -38.73
N GLN A 223 41.06 46.97 -38.57
CA GLN A 223 41.69 45.73 -38.10
C GLN A 223 41.34 45.45 -36.62
N ASP A 224 41.28 46.48 -35.78
CA ASP A 224 40.81 46.36 -34.39
C ASP A 224 39.38 45.79 -34.32
N ILE A 225 38.46 46.27 -35.17
CA ILE A 225 37.09 45.69 -35.26
C ILE A 225 37.13 44.21 -35.65
N LEU A 226 37.93 43.84 -36.65
CA LEU A 226 38.02 42.45 -37.12
C LEU A 226 38.58 41.52 -36.03
N ALA A 227 39.58 41.97 -35.27
CA ALA A 227 40.11 41.23 -34.12
C ALA A 227 39.05 41.09 -33.00
N VAL A 228 38.29 42.16 -32.72
CA VAL A 228 37.15 42.12 -31.78
C VAL A 228 36.07 41.14 -32.24
N GLN A 229 35.71 41.12 -33.53
CA GLN A 229 34.73 40.18 -34.09
C GLN A 229 35.21 38.72 -34.00
N GLY A 230 36.49 38.45 -34.27
CA GLY A 230 37.08 37.12 -34.08
C GLY A 230 37.09 36.66 -32.61
N SER A 231 37.46 37.55 -31.68
CA SER A 231 37.37 37.27 -30.23
C SER A 231 35.91 37.03 -29.79
N PHE A 232 34.95 37.77 -30.37
CA PHE A 232 33.52 37.60 -30.08
C PHE A 232 33.01 36.23 -30.53
N GLN A 233 33.37 35.79 -31.74
CA GLN A 233 32.96 34.48 -32.27
C GLN A 233 33.43 33.32 -31.37
N GLN A 234 34.67 33.39 -30.89
CA GLN A 234 35.23 32.41 -29.96
C GLN A 234 34.54 32.45 -28.59
N PHE A 235 34.27 33.65 -28.07
CA PHE A 235 33.57 33.82 -26.81
C PHE A 235 32.12 33.32 -26.86
N GLU A 236 31.40 33.54 -27.96
CA GLU A 236 30.04 33.01 -28.15
C GLU A 236 30.00 31.48 -28.20
N ALA A 237 30.98 30.85 -28.88
CA ALA A 237 31.12 29.40 -28.84
C ALA A 237 31.37 28.87 -27.41
N HIS A 238 32.17 29.58 -26.61
CA HIS A 238 32.40 29.24 -25.20
C HIS A 238 31.16 29.40 -24.32
N ILE A 239 30.34 30.45 -24.53
CA ILE A 239 29.05 30.61 -23.82
C ILE A 239 28.17 29.37 -24.06
N VAL A 240 28.07 28.91 -25.31
CA VAL A 240 27.26 27.74 -25.67
C VAL A 240 27.80 26.46 -25.04
N ASP A 241 29.11 26.25 -25.07
CA ASP A 241 29.79 25.09 -24.46
C ASP A 241 29.55 25.01 -22.94
N VAL A 242 29.75 26.11 -22.21
CA VAL A 242 29.53 26.15 -20.75
C VAL A 242 28.05 25.90 -20.40
N ILE A 243 27.11 26.43 -21.19
CA ILE A 243 25.67 26.14 -21.03
C ILE A 243 25.36 24.65 -21.27
N GLN A 244 25.96 24.03 -22.29
CA GLN A 244 25.79 22.60 -22.58
C GLN A 244 26.34 21.72 -21.44
N GLN A 245 27.52 22.05 -20.91
CA GLN A 245 28.11 21.33 -19.77
C GLN A 245 27.25 21.47 -18.50
N ALA A 246 26.80 22.69 -18.17
CA ALA A 246 25.94 22.93 -17.01
C ALA A 246 24.59 22.19 -17.12
N LEU A 247 23.97 22.18 -18.31
CA LEU A 247 22.75 21.40 -18.58
C LEU A 247 22.99 19.88 -18.51
N GLY A 248 24.17 19.40 -18.92
CA GLY A 248 24.56 18.00 -18.76
C GLY A 248 24.56 17.55 -17.30
N VAL A 249 25.21 18.31 -16.42
CA VAL A 249 25.24 18.04 -14.97
C VAL A 249 23.85 18.17 -14.34
N PHE A 250 23.06 19.18 -14.75
CA PHE A 250 21.67 19.35 -14.32
C PHE A 250 20.81 18.10 -14.63
N VAL A 251 20.85 17.61 -15.87
CA VAL A 251 20.06 16.43 -16.28
C VAL A 251 20.54 15.16 -15.56
N GLN A 252 21.85 14.99 -15.34
CA GLN A 252 22.39 13.87 -14.57
C GLN A 252 21.84 13.83 -13.13
N LEU A 253 21.84 14.97 -12.43
CA LEU A 253 21.32 15.08 -11.05
C LEU A 253 19.83 14.77 -10.97
N ILE A 254 19.02 15.33 -11.89
CA ILE A 254 17.57 15.11 -11.92
C ILE A 254 17.21 13.66 -12.27
N ASN A 255 17.91 13.04 -13.23
CA ASN A 255 17.70 11.63 -13.58
C ASN A 255 18.05 10.70 -12.43
N ALA A 256 19.21 10.91 -11.77
CA ALA A 256 19.62 10.10 -10.62
C ALA A 256 18.61 10.17 -9.46
N GLN A 257 18.02 11.34 -9.22
CA GLN A 257 16.93 11.51 -8.25
C GLN A 257 15.69 10.69 -8.64
N ALA A 258 15.25 10.79 -9.88
CA ALA A 258 14.05 10.09 -10.37
C ALA A 258 14.23 8.55 -10.34
N GLU A 259 15.42 8.05 -10.69
CA GLU A 259 15.76 6.63 -10.65
C GLU A 259 15.78 6.08 -9.22
N ARG A 260 16.38 6.80 -8.26
CA ARG A 260 16.36 6.42 -6.84
C ARG A 260 14.94 6.37 -6.28
N THR A 261 14.11 7.39 -6.52
CA THR A 261 12.71 7.40 -6.08
C THR A 261 11.90 6.23 -6.66
N ASN A 262 12.11 5.90 -7.95
CA ASN A 262 11.50 4.74 -8.61
C ASN A 262 11.95 3.41 -8.00
N ALA A 263 13.25 3.25 -7.68
CA ALA A 263 13.79 2.08 -7.01
C ALA A 263 13.20 1.90 -5.59
N MET A 264 13.06 2.99 -4.84
CA MET A 264 12.52 2.98 -3.47
C MET A 264 11.04 2.57 -3.41
N TYR A 265 10.21 3.06 -4.32
CA TYR A 265 8.82 2.57 -4.43
C TYR A 265 8.72 1.11 -4.87
N LYS A 266 9.68 0.62 -5.68
CA LYS A 266 9.76 -0.79 -6.06
C LYS A 266 10.19 -1.69 -4.90
N ASP A 267 11.06 -1.24 -3.99
CA ASP A 267 11.40 -2.01 -2.78
C ASP A 267 10.22 -2.09 -1.81
N MET A 268 9.46 -1.00 -1.60
CA MET A 268 8.23 -1.04 -0.80
C MET A 268 7.25 -2.10 -1.36
N LEU A 269 7.00 -2.06 -2.68
CA LEU A 269 6.10 -3.01 -3.36
C LEU A 269 6.65 -4.44 -3.31
N GLY A 270 7.94 -4.63 -3.59
CA GLY A 270 8.61 -5.93 -3.55
C GLY A 270 8.68 -6.50 -2.13
N THR A 271 8.67 -5.66 -1.09
CA THR A 271 8.55 -6.09 0.31
C THR A 271 7.13 -6.57 0.60
N ALA A 272 6.09 -5.82 0.21
CA ALA A 272 4.70 -6.26 0.35
C ALA A 272 4.40 -7.57 -0.40
N GLN A 273 4.91 -7.71 -1.64
CA GLN A 273 4.72 -8.90 -2.48
C GLN A 273 5.46 -10.16 -1.98
N ARG A 274 6.42 -10.01 -1.05
CA ARG A 274 7.16 -11.14 -0.44
C ARG A 274 6.51 -11.71 0.81
N ILE A 275 5.47 -11.07 1.37
CA ILE A 275 4.78 -11.53 2.59
C ILE A 275 3.93 -12.77 2.25
N PRO A 276 4.19 -13.95 2.86
CA PRO A 276 3.30 -15.10 2.71
C PRO A 276 1.94 -14.81 3.36
N GLY A 277 0.84 -15.14 2.66
CA GLY A 277 -0.52 -14.82 3.13
C GLY A 277 -0.94 -15.44 4.47
N ASP A 278 -0.21 -16.45 4.95
CA ASP A 278 -0.42 -17.12 6.24
C ASP A 278 0.64 -16.79 7.31
N PHE A 279 1.60 -15.90 7.00
CA PHE A 279 2.75 -15.59 7.87
C PHE A 279 2.33 -15.02 9.23
N GLU A 280 1.48 -14.00 9.21
CA GLU A 280 0.96 -13.38 10.44
C GLU A 280 0.09 -14.37 11.23
N TRP A 281 -0.76 -15.14 10.57
CA TRP A 281 -1.66 -16.09 11.23
C TRP A 281 -0.91 -17.25 11.90
N LYS A 282 0.12 -17.81 11.23
CA LYS A 282 1.03 -18.82 11.81
C LYS A 282 1.76 -18.28 13.04
N SER A 283 2.30 -17.06 12.94
CA SER A 283 2.94 -16.39 14.08
C SER A 283 1.96 -16.17 15.23
N PHE A 284 0.76 -15.65 14.93
CA PHE A 284 -0.27 -15.36 15.91
C PHE A 284 -0.73 -16.61 16.67
N ILE A 285 -0.99 -17.73 15.98
CA ILE A 285 -1.30 -19.02 16.62
C ILE A 285 -0.16 -19.47 17.51
N THR A 286 1.09 -19.39 17.04
CA THR A 286 2.26 -19.85 17.80
C THR A 286 2.41 -19.11 19.14
N HIS A 287 2.13 -17.80 19.16
CA HIS A 287 2.18 -16.99 20.38
C HIS A 287 0.95 -17.17 21.30
N HIS A 288 -0.24 -17.42 20.73
CA HIS A 288 -1.52 -17.49 21.47
C HIS A 288 -2.07 -18.92 21.62
N ASN A 289 -1.23 -19.94 21.45
CA ASN A 289 -1.58 -21.36 21.50
C ASN A 289 -2.30 -21.82 22.80
N HIS A 290 -2.12 -21.09 23.89
CA HIS A 290 -2.73 -21.33 25.19
C HIS A 290 -4.15 -20.71 25.34
N ALA A 291 -4.51 -19.78 24.44
CA ALA A 291 -5.80 -19.07 24.46
C ALA A 291 -6.70 -19.45 23.28
N LEU A 292 -6.11 -19.90 22.17
CA LEU A 292 -6.83 -20.40 20.99
C LEU A 292 -7.19 -21.89 21.17
N ILE A 293 -8.27 -22.31 20.50
CA ILE A 293 -8.67 -23.71 20.43
C ILE A 293 -7.73 -24.44 19.47
N ASP A 294 -7.06 -25.49 19.94
CA ASP A 294 -6.32 -26.42 19.09
C ASP A 294 -7.29 -27.15 18.13
N PRO A 295 -7.16 -27.01 16.80
CA PRO A 295 -8.02 -27.72 15.84
C PRO A 295 -7.91 -29.25 15.90
N ASN A 296 -6.84 -29.77 16.50
CA ASN A 296 -6.60 -31.21 16.67
C ASN A 296 -7.18 -31.77 17.97
N ALA A 297 -7.64 -30.90 18.89
CA ALA A 297 -8.25 -31.35 20.14
C ALA A 297 -9.60 -32.04 19.87
N PRO A 298 -9.84 -33.25 20.41
CA PRO A 298 -11.09 -33.96 20.17
C PRO A 298 -12.28 -33.21 20.80
N PRO A 299 -13.45 -33.22 20.15
CA PRO A 299 -14.68 -32.68 20.74
C PRO A 299 -14.95 -33.27 22.14
N ARG A 300 -15.42 -32.44 23.07
CA ARG A 300 -15.73 -32.89 24.44
C ARG A 300 -16.87 -33.90 24.41
N SER A 301 -16.57 -35.15 24.78
CA SER A 301 -17.53 -36.24 24.91
C SER A 301 -17.88 -36.48 26.38
N MET A 302 -19.15 -36.83 26.64
CA MET A 302 -19.61 -37.22 27.99
C MET A 302 -18.87 -38.46 28.53
N SER A 303 -18.37 -39.35 27.65
CA SER A 303 -17.50 -40.47 28.03
C SER A 303 -16.20 -40.06 28.71
N ASN A 304 -15.76 -38.82 28.48
CA ASN A 304 -14.48 -38.29 28.96
C ASN A 304 -14.68 -37.34 30.16
N ILE A 305 -15.92 -37.20 30.65
CA ILE A 305 -16.27 -36.38 31.81
C ILE A 305 -16.46 -37.29 33.02
N SER A 306 -15.57 -37.16 33.99
CA SER A 306 -15.68 -37.80 35.30
C SER A 306 -16.20 -36.80 36.34
N PHE A 307 -17.07 -37.26 37.24
CA PHE A 307 -17.60 -36.45 38.33
C PHE A 307 -17.66 -37.23 39.65
N PRO A 308 -17.59 -36.56 40.82
CA PRO A 308 -17.64 -37.24 42.11
C PRO A 308 -18.88 -38.13 42.25
N ASN A 309 -18.68 -39.35 42.76
CA ASN A 309 -19.71 -40.38 42.97
C ASN A 309 -20.34 -41.00 41.71
N GLN A 310 -19.89 -40.68 40.48
CA GLN A 310 -20.38 -41.28 39.23
C GLN A 310 -20.48 -42.81 39.28
N SER A 311 -19.44 -43.48 39.80
CA SER A 311 -19.35 -44.94 39.91
C SER A 311 -19.79 -45.52 41.25
N HIS A 312 -20.39 -44.71 42.14
CA HIS A 312 -20.76 -45.11 43.50
C HIS A 312 -21.80 -46.25 43.50
N ARG A 313 -21.74 -47.18 44.46
CA ARG A 313 -22.60 -48.38 44.44
C ARG A 313 -24.10 -48.08 44.42
N ALA A 314 -24.52 -46.92 44.93
CA ALA A 314 -25.94 -46.52 44.97
C ALA A 314 -26.48 -45.93 43.65
N THR A 315 -25.62 -45.54 42.70
CA THR A 315 -26.04 -45.04 41.38
C THR A 315 -26.23 -46.15 40.35
N LYS A 316 -25.85 -47.40 40.68
CA LYS A 316 -26.02 -48.58 39.83
C LYS A 316 -27.32 -49.31 40.22
N PRO A 317 -28.22 -49.62 39.28
CA PRO A 317 -29.44 -50.36 39.61
C PRO A 317 -29.14 -51.81 39.98
N LEU A 318 -30.04 -52.41 40.76
CA LEU A 318 -30.05 -53.85 41.07
C LEU A 318 -30.59 -54.66 39.87
N ILE A 319 -31.60 -54.10 39.18
CA ILE A 319 -32.09 -54.55 37.88
C ILE A 319 -32.80 -53.37 37.19
N GLU A 320 -32.74 -53.31 35.87
CA GLU A 320 -33.42 -52.32 35.04
C GLU A 320 -33.87 -52.93 33.70
N GLY A 321 -34.84 -52.31 33.04
CA GLY A 321 -35.36 -52.77 31.76
C GLY A 321 -36.84 -52.48 31.52
N THR A 322 -37.29 -52.70 30.29
CA THR A 322 -38.70 -52.49 29.91
C THR A 322 -39.58 -53.64 30.39
N LEU A 323 -40.69 -53.34 31.07
CA LEU A 323 -41.72 -54.30 31.47
C LEU A 323 -43.08 -53.93 30.84
N GLU A 324 -43.95 -54.92 30.70
CA GLU A 324 -45.36 -54.68 30.40
C GLU A 324 -46.17 -54.54 31.69
N ARG A 325 -46.82 -53.38 31.92
CA ARG A 325 -47.75 -53.15 33.03
C ARG A 325 -49.19 -53.11 32.54
N ARG A 326 -50.10 -53.80 33.23
CA ARG A 326 -51.53 -53.76 32.92
C ARG A 326 -52.14 -52.39 33.25
N SER A 327 -52.67 -51.71 32.24
CA SER A 327 -53.40 -50.44 32.40
C SER A 327 -54.70 -50.65 33.18
N ARG A 328 -54.93 -49.85 34.22
CA ARG A 328 -56.19 -49.85 35.00
C ARG A 328 -57.39 -49.43 34.14
N LEU A 329 -57.19 -48.51 33.19
CA LEU A 329 -58.27 -47.94 32.36
C LEU A 329 -58.58 -48.82 31.14
N LEU A 330 -57.55 -49.16 30.37
CA LEU A 330 -57.71 -49.85 29.08
C LEU A 330 -57.66 -51.39 29.19
N LYS A 331 -57.29 -51.94 30.37
CA LYS A 331 -57.09 -53.38 30.65
C LYS A 331 -56.01 -54.08 29.79
N SER A 332 -55.48 -53.40 28.77
CA SER A 332 -54.29 -53.72 27.98
C SER A 332 -53.02 -53.77 28.85
N TYR A 333 -51.94 -54.30 28.28
CA TYR A 333 -50.59 -54.12 28.80
C TYR A 333 -49.87 -53.02 28.01
N ASN A 334 -49.23 -52.09 28.72
CA ASN A 334 -48.44 -51.01 28.15
C ASN A 334 -46.97 -51.19 28.56
N LEU A 335 -46.03 -50.80 27.71
CA LEU A 335 -44.61 -50.80 28.04
C LEU A 335 -44.25 -49.58 28.91
N GLY A 336 -43.36 -49.78 29.87
CA GLY A 336 -42.65 -48.73 30.63
C GLY A 336 -41.24 -49.18 30.95
N TYR A 337 -40.30 -48.26 31.19
CA TYR A 337 -38.94 -48.58 31.62
C TYR A 337 -38.87 -48.58 33.15
N TYR A 338 -38.48 -49.69 33.75
CA TYR A 338 -38.46 -49.83 35.21
C TYR A 338 -37.04 -49.99 35.73
N VAL A 339 -36.80 -49.46 36.93
CA VAL A 339 -35.47 -49.45 37.57
C VAL A 339 -35.62 -49.75 39.05
N ILE A 340 -34.91 -50.76 39.56
CA ILE A 340 -34.82 -51.03 41.01
C ILE A 340 -33.49 -50.54 41.54
N THR A 341 -33.53 -49.62 42.50
CA THR A 341 -32.33 -49.02 43.08
C THR A 341 -31.82 -49.77 44.32
N PRO A 342 -30.54 -49.65 44.68
CA PRO A 342 -30.00 -50.14 45.95
C PRO A 342 -30.70 -49.54 47.18
N SER A 343 -31.29 -48.34 47.02
CA SER A 343 -32.18 -47.67 47.98
C SER A 343 -33.57 -48.31 48.11
N LYS A 344 -33.80 -49.48 47.49
CA LYS A 344 -35.03 -50.28 47.54
C LYS A 344 -36.27 -49.60 46.95
N PHE A 345 -36.11 -48.62 46.05
CA PHE A 345 -37.20 -48.10 45.24
C PHE A 345 -37.31 -48.84 43.91
N LEU A 346 -38.54 -49.08 43.46
CA LEU A 346 -38.90 -49.41 42.08
C LEU A 346 -39.46 -48.15 41.42
N HIS A 347 -38.71 -47.58 40.48
CA HIS A 347 -39.14 -46.44 39.67
C HIS A 347 -39.70 -46.91 38.32
N GLU A 348 -40.66 -46.16 37.79
CA GLU A 348 -41.14 -46.24 36.42
C GLU A 348 -40.76 -44.95 35.69
N PHE A 349 -40.15 -45.09 34.52
CA PHE A 349 -39.88 -44.03 33.57
C PHE A 349 -40.56 -44.36 32.24
N LYS A 350 -40.89 -43.32 31.47
CA LYS A 350 -41.47 -43.45 30.14
C LYS A 350 -40.56 -44.22 29.17
N ASP A 351 -39.27 -43.96 29.26
CA ASP A 351 -38.19 -44.56 28.45
C ASP A 351 -36.85 -44.47 29.22
N ASN A 352 -35.71 -44.68 28.55
CA ASN A 352 -34.36 -44.64 29.14
C ASN A 352 -33.51 -43.46 28.62
N ASP A 353 -34.09 -42.47 27.91
CA ASP A 353 -33.34 -41.32 27.38
C ASP A 353 -33.16 -40.22 28.44
N HIS A 354 -32.38 -40.56 29.46
CA HIS A 354 -31.91 -39.69 30.54
C HIS A 354 -30.81 -38.69 30.10
N ILE A 355 -30.56 -38.56 28.78
CA ILE A 355 -29.56 -37.65 28.20
C ILE A 355 -30.26 -36.48 27.51
N ARG A 356 -31.38 -36.72 26.80
CA ARG A 356 -32.18 -35.68 26.15
C ARG A 356 -33.32 -35.15 27.02
N HIS A 357 -33.74 -35.91 28.03
CA HIS A 357 -34.82 -35.55 28.94
C HIS A 357 -34.35 -35.65 30.40
N ASP A 358 -34.87 -34.78 31.26
CA ASP A 358 -34.61 -34.83 32.70
C ASP A 358 -35.29 -36.08 33.31
N PRO A 359 -34.57 -37.00 33.97
CA PRO A 359 -35.10 -38.30 34.38
C PRO A 359 -36.04 -38.20 35.59
N SER A 360 -37.30 -37.86 35.33
CA SER A 360 -38.39 -37.83 36.31
C SER A 360 -39.21 -39.12 36.28
N PRO A 361 -39.35 -39.87 37.39
CA PRO A 361 -40.19 -41.06 37.44
C PRO A 361 -41.69 -40.74 37.34
N GLU A 362 -42.44 -41.47 36.51
CA GLU A 362 -43.91 -41.40 36.47
C GLU A 362 -44.53 -42.06 37.72
N LEU A 363 -43.89 -43.10 38.25
CA LEU A 363 -44.29 -43.83 39.47
C LEU A 363 -43.04 -44.18 40.27
N SER A 364 -43.15 -44.24 41.60
CA SER A 364 -42.07 -44.68 42.49
C SER A 364 -42.64 -45.41 43.70
N LEU A 365 -42.37 -46.72 43.79
CA LEU A 365 -42.75 -47.54 44.93
C LEU A 365 -41.53 -47.80 45.83
N TYR A 366 -41.67 -47.62 47.15
CA TYR A 366 -40.68 -48.13 48.10
C TYR A 366 -40.98 -49.61 48.38
N LEU A 367 -40.14 -50.50 47.87
CA LEU A 367 -40.42 -51.95 47.86
C LEU A 367 -40.61 -52.58 49.25
N PRO A 368 -39.92 -52.15 50.34
CA PRO A 368 -40.16 -52.70 51.67
C PRO A 368 -41.61 -52.53 52.16
N ASP A 369 -42.31 -51.48 51.71
CA ASP A 369 -43.72 -51.22 52.02
C ASP A 369 -44.69 -51.91 51.04
N CYS A 370 -44.17 -52.70 50.07
CA CYS A 370 -44.96 -53.36 49.03
C CYS A 370 -45.20 -54.84 49.34
N ILE A 371 -46.36 -55.32 48.88
CA ILE A 371 -46.74 -56.74 48.88
C ILE A 371 -46.47 -57.30 47.48
N VAL A 372 -45.75 -58.43 47.41
CA VAL A 372 -45.38 -59.10 46.16
C VAL A 372 -46.14 -60.42 46.04
N GLY A 373 -47.01 -60.53 45.03
CA GLY A 373 -47.76 -61.76 44.76
C GLY A 373 -46.93 -62.83 44.04
N ALA A 374 -47.51 -64.02 43.85
CA ALA A 374 -46.81 -65.15 43.24
C ALA A 374 -46.47 -64.93 41.75
N LEU A 375 -45.30 -65.41 41.33
CA LEU A 375 -44.93 -65.51 39.91
C LEU A 375 -45.69 -66.67 39.26
N VAL A 376 -46.48 -66.36 38.22
CA VAL A 376 -47.25 -67.33 37.44
C VAL A 376 -46.83 -67.21 35.97
N GLY A 377 -45.91 -68.08 35.55
CA GLY A 377 -45.36 -68.13 34.19
C GLY A 377 -44.49 -66.91 33.88
N VAL A 378 -45.10 -65.87 33.33
CA VAL A 378 -44.44 -64.60 32.96
C VAL A 378 -45.07 -63.37 33.63
N LYS A 379 -45.94 -63.57 34.64
CA LYS A 379 -46.73 -62.53 35.29
C LYS A 379 -46.63 -62.60 36.81
N PHE A 380 -46.58 -61.44 37.46
CA PHE A 380 -46.71 -61.28 38.91
C PHE A 380 -47.38 -59.94 39.22
N ASN A 381 -47.88 -59.77 40.44
CA ASN A 381 -48.39 -58.48 40.91
C ASN A 381 -47.46 -57.89 41.98
N VAL A 382 -47.29 -56.57 41.95
CA VAL A 382 -46.75 -55.79 43.08
C VAL A 382 -47.83 -54.82 43.52
N LYS A 383 -48.10 -54.78 44.82
CA LYS A 383 -49.09 -53.88 45.42
C LYS A 383 -48.38 -52.95 46.39
N GLY A 384 -48.26 -51.68 46.02
CA GLY A 384 -47.45 -50.69 46.72
C GLY A 384 -48.09 -49.31 46.81
N LYS A 385 -47.48 -48.44 47.59
CA LYS A 385 -47.86 -47.04 47.75
C LYS A 385 -47.01 -46.18 46.80
N ASP A 386 -47.64 -45.33 45.98
CA ASP A 386 -46.92 -44.48 45.03
C ASP A 386 -46.41 -43.17 45.66
N LEU A 387 -45.19 -42.81 45.30
CA LEU A 387 -44.36 -41.74 45.85
C LEU A 387 -43.70 -40.87 44.76
N SER A 388 -44.02 -41.03 43.47
CA SER A 388 -43.53 -40.11 42.41
C SER A 388 -44.09 -38.70 42.55
N GLY A 389 -45.29 -38.57 43.12
CA GLY A 389 -45.96 -37.29 43.37
C GLY A 389 -45.11 -36.36 44.24
N GLY A 390 -44.62 -35.27 43.65
CA GLY A 390 -43.92 -34.20 44.35
C GLY A 390 -44.76 -33.55 45.46
N LYS A 391 -44.13 -32.71 46.28
CA LYS A 391 -44.64 -32.19 47.58
C LYS A 391 -45.98 -31.40 47.56
N VAL A 392 -46.67 -31.31 46.44
CA VAL A 392 -47.92 -30.54 46.24
C VAL A 392 -49.19 -31.37 46.48
N THR A 393 -49.13 -32.71 46.41
CA THR A 393 -50.32 -33.61 46.54
C THR A 393 -50.25 -34.58 47.73
N GLY A 394 -49.62 -34.16 48.83
CA GLY A 394 -49.19 -35.01 49.96
C GLY A 394 -50.26 -35.61 50.88
N ALA A 395 -51.50 -35.82 50.43
CA ALA A 395 -52.61 -36.33 51.27
C ALA A 395 -53.29 -37.63 50.78
N PHE A 396 -53.28 -37.91 49.47
CA PHE A 396 -53.99 -39.07 48.87
C PHE A 396 -53.07 -39.92 48.00
N SER A 397 -51.93 -40.35 48.55
CA SER A 397 -51.06 -41.35 47.91
C SER A 397 -51.83 -42.67 47.80
N THR A 398 -52.11 -43.06 46.56
CA THR A 398 -52.97 -44.20 46.21
C THR A 398 -52.20 -45.52 46.31
N THR A 399 -52.87 -46.61 46.69
CA THR A 399 -52.29 -47.96 46.56
C THR A 399 -52.41 -48.46 45.13
N HIS A 400 -51.28 -48.70 44.48
CA HIS A 400 -51.19 -49.25 43.14
C HIS A 400 -50.96 -50.76 43.22
N ASP A 401 -51.98 -51.51 42.80
CA ASP A 401 -51.88 -52.94 42.48
C ASP A 401 -51.54 -53.03 40.99
N MET A 402 -50.35 -53.54 40.69
CA MET A 402 -49.72 -53.52 39.36
C MET A 402 -49.41 -54.93 38.91
N ALA A 403 -50.22 -55.45 37.99
CA ALA A 403 -49.94 -56.69 37.29
C ALA A 403 -48.89 -56.47 36.20
N PHE A 404 -47.69 -56.99 36.41
CA PHE A 404 -46.59 -57.00 35.45
C PHE A 404 -46.67 -58.23 34.54
N LYS A 405 -46.07 -58.09 33.35
CA LYS A 405 -45.80 -59.16 32.38
C LYS A 405 -44.40 -58.95 31.79
N LEU A 406 -43.71 -60.05 31.51
CA LEU A 406 -42.42 -60.05 30.83
C LEU A 406 -42.44 -60.97 29.60
N SER A 407 -41.42 -60.83 28.76
CA SER A 407 -41.31 -61.56 27.48
C SER A 407 -40.82 -63.01 27.66
N THR A 408 -40.10 -63.33 28.74
CA THR A 408 -39.62 -64.69 29.03
C THR A 408 -39.86 -65.07 30.50
N PRO A 409 -40.07 -66.37 30.83
CA PRO A 409 -40.17 -66.83 32.22
C PRO A 409 -38.89 -66.54 33.01
N ARG A 410 -37.72 -66.76 32.39
CA ARG A 410 -36.41 -66.55 33.03
C ARG A 410 -36.16 -65.10 33.43
N ASP A 411 -36.69 -64.14 32.68
CA ASP A 411 -36.60 -62.73 33.06
C ASP A 411 -37.64 -62.38 34.14
N ALA A 412 -38.83 -62.99 34.08
CA ALA A 412 -39.84 -62.83 35.12
C ALA A 412 -39.35 -63.38 36.48
N GLU A 413 -38.63 -64.51 36.48
CA GLU A 413 -37.93 -65.07 37.65
C GLU A 413 -36.90 -64.10 38.23
N LYS A 414 -36.00 -63.54 37.40
CA LYS A 414 -35.00 -62.54 37.84
C LYS A 414 -35.67 -61.32 38.49
N TRP A 415 -36.66 -60.74 37.81
CA TRP A 415 -37.35 -59.56 38.30
C TRP A 415 -38.13 -59.82 39.58
N HIS A 416 -38.87 -60.94 39.63
CA HIS A 416 -39.61 -61.34 40.82
C HIS A 416 -38.70 -61.56 42.03
N GLU A 417 -37.58 -62.27 41.85
CA GLU A 417 -36.63 -62.54 42.93
C GLU A 417 -35.90 -61.28 43.42
N ILE A 418 -35.48 -60.36 42.53
CA ILE A 418 -34.89 -59.08 42.95
C ILE A 418 -35.93 -58.18 43.65
N ILE A 419 -37.17 -58.13 43.17
CA ILE A 419 -38.27 -57.42 43.85
C ILE A 419 -38.52 -58.01 45.24
N LYS A 420 -38.59 -59.35 45.33
CA LYS A 420 -38.80 -60.11 46.57
C LYS A 420 -37.70 -59.86 47.60
N GLN A 421 -36.43 -59.88 47.19
CA GLN A 421 -35.26 -59.49 48.00
C GLN A 421 -35.21 -58.00 48.39
N CYS A 422 -36.14 -57.19 47.86
CA CYS A 422 -36.32 -55.79 48.22
C CYS A 422 -37.65 -55.51 48.95
N SER A 423 -38.51 -56.51 49.12
CA SER A 423 -39.86 -56.38 49.68
C SER A 423 -39.96 -56.77 51.15
N GLY A 424 -40.90 -56.17 51.88
CA GLY A 424 -41.20 -56.54 53.26
C GLY A 424 -42.24 -57.66 53.39
N GLN A 425 -43.08 -57.88 52.37
CA GLN A 425 -44.14 -58.88 52.39
C GLN A 425 -44.28 -59.61 51.04
N VAL A 426 -44.36 -60.93 51.11
CA VAL A 426 -44.49 -61.83 49.94
C VAL A 426 -45.71 -62.72 50.17
N THR A 427 -46.62 -62.81 49.20
CA THR A 427 -47.80 -63.70 49.28
C THR A 427 -47.76 -64.74 48.17
N ASN A 428 -48.28 -65.94 48.47
CA ASN A 428 -48.48 -67.00 47.47
C ASN A 428 -49.76 -66.78 46.63
N GLU A 429 -50.30 -65.55 46.61
CA GLU A 429 -51.52 -65.23 45.88
C GLU A 429 -51.23 -65.10 44.38
N THR A 430 -51.92 -65.90 43.57
CA THR A 430 -51.85 -65.85 42.11
C THR A 430 -52.57 -64.60 41.55
N PRO A 431 -52.19 -64.06 40.37
CA PRO A 431 -52.81 -62.86 39.77
C PRO A 431 -54.32 -62.96 39.47
N ILE A 432 -55.17 -62.64 40.44
CA ILE A 432 -56.64 -62.58 40.32
C ILE A 432 -57.07 -61.37 39.47
N SER A 433 -58.02 -61.55 38.57
CA SER A 433 -58.77 -60.44 37.95
C SER A 433 -60.13 -60.28 38.65
N PRO A 434 -60.47 -59.10 39.22
CA PRO A 434 -61.70 -58.92 39.98
C PRO A 434 -62.93 -58.73 39.09
N VAL A 435 -64.06 -59.29 39.54
CA VAL A 435 -65.43 -59.06 39.05
C VAL A 435 -66.34 -58.88 40.28
N SER A 436 -67.41 -58.07 40.14
CA SER A 436 -68.45 -57.73 41.14
C SER A 436 -68.98 -58.95 41.93
N GLY A 437 -69.41 -58.87 43.20
CA GLY A 437 -70.34 -57.89 43.84
C GLY A 437 -71.80 -58.40 43.77
N PRO A 438 -72.81 -57.88 44.51
CA PRO A 438 -72.84 -56.86 45.59
C PRO A 438 -73.67 -57.31 46.84
N ASN A 439 -73.95 -56.40 47.80
CA ASN A 439 -75.26 -56.32 48.50
C ASN A 439 -75.41 -55.00 49.31
N SER A 440 -76.66 -54.62 49.66
CA SER A 440 -77.03 -53.37 50.39
C SER A 440 -77.98 -53.65 51.57
N PRO A 441 -78.27 -52.67 52.46
CA PRO A 441 -79.35 -51.68 52.27
C PRO A 441 -78.85 -50.22 52.45
N VAL A 442 -79.38 -49.17 51.81
CA VAL A 442 -80.76 -48.65 51.64
C VAL A 442 -81.34 -47.93 52.86
N VAL A 443 -81.24 -46.59 52.85
CA VAL A 443 -82.29 -45.62 53.21
C VAL A 443 -82.22 -44.49 52.16
N GLN A 444 -83.33 -43.82 51.85
CA GLN A 444 -83.42 -42.75 50.83
C GLN A 444 -84.01 -41.47 51.42
N GLU A 445 -83.68 -40.30 50.85
CA GLU A 445 -84.63 -39.18 50.81
C GLU A 445 -84.53 -38.39 49.49
N THR A 446 -85.63 -37.76 49.09
CA THR A 446 -85.98 -37.25 47.74
C THR A 446 -85.35 -35.90 47.36
N LYS A 447 -84.83 -35.71 46.13
CA LYS A 447 -85.45 -35.13 44.89
C LYS A 447 -85.87 -33.63 44.98
N PRO A 448 -85.91 -32.83 43.88
CA PRO A 448 -86.06 -33.22 42.45
C PRO A 448 -85.16 -32.50 41.39
N GLN A 449 -85.39 -32.87 40.12
CA GLN A 449 -84.96 -32.31 38.82
C GLN A 449 -86.05 -31.31 38.28
N PRO A 450 -86.09 -30.75 37.02
CA PRO A 450 -85.33 -31.03 35.78
C PRO A 450 -84.75 -29.73 35.06
N PRO A 451 -84.86 -29.46 33.72
CA PRO A 451 -83.73 -29.52 32.75
C PRO A 451 -83.67 -28.26 31.82
N PRO A 452 -83.26 -28.26 30.52
CA PRO A 452 -82.35 -29.10 29.69
C PRO A 452 -81.28 -28.29 28.86
N ALA A 453 -80.53 -29.00 27.99
CA ALA A 453 -80.27 -28.67 26.56
C ALA A 453 -78.86 -28.25 26.03
N TYR A 454 -78.43 -29.01 25.01
CA TYR A 454 -77.63 -28.68 23.80
C TYR A 454 -76.10 -28.43 23.83
N ALA A 455 -75.50 -28.58 22.63
CA ALA A 455 -74.05 -28.62 22.31
C ALA A 455 -73.50 -27.26 21.83
N PRO A 456 -72.16 -27.12 21.62
CA PRO A 456 -71.47 -27.49 20.34
C PRO A 456 -70.13 -28.25 20.60
N GLU A 457 -69.30 -28.74 19.67
CA GLU A 457 -69.02 -28.57 18.22
C GLU A 457 -67.98 -27.48 17.81
N SER A 458 -66.93 -27.89 17.05
CA SER A 458 -65.92 -27.06 16.31
C SER A 458 -64.90 -26.25 17.17
N PRO A 459 -63.68 -25.84 16.66
CA PRO A 459 -63.34 -25.44 15.28
C PRO A 459 -62.00 -25.93 14.64
N PRO A 460 -61.75 -25.66 13.32
CA PRO A 460 -60.49 -25.94 12.59
C PRO A 460 -59.81 -24.69 11.92
N SER A 461 -58.73 -24.93 11.13
CA SER A 461 -57.99 -23.99 10.20
C SER A 461 -56.85 -23.16 10.81
N ALA A 462 -55.78 -22.71 10.12
CA ALA A 462 -55.05 -23.03 8.86
C ALA A 462 -53.66 -22.31 8.94
N THR A 463 -52.48 -22.75 8.46
CA THR A 463 -51.96 -23.24 7.15
C THR A 463 -51.42 -22.14 6.17
N SER A 464 -50.14 -21.74 6.35
CA SER A 464 -49.18 -21.29 5.30
C SER A 464 -49.48 -20.00 4.50
N PRO A 465 -48.64 -19.49 3.55
CA PRO A 465 -47.27 -19.86 3.08
C PRO A 465 -46.18 -18.74 3.24
N LYS A 466 -44.86 -19.03 3.19
CA LYS A 466 -43.87 -18.93 2.05
C LYS A 466 -43.89 -17.56 1.31
N ILE A 467 -42.80 -16.87 0.93
CA ILE A 467 -41.47 -17.20 0.32
C ILE A 467 -40.45 -16.03 0.63
N THR A 468 -39.11 -16.04 0.39
CA THR A 468 -38.14 -17.02 -0.19
C THR A 468 -36.87 -17.20 0.71
N GLU A 469 -35.59 -16.81 0.48
CA GLU A 469 -34.80 -16.20 -0.65
C GLU A 469 -33.27 -16.52 -0.61
N THR A 470 -32.50 -16.17 -1.64
CA THR A 470 -31.07 -16.52 -1.91
C THR A 470 -30.02 -15.72 -1.11
N GLY A 471 -28.81 -16.20 -0.74
CA GLY A 471 -28.04 -17.44 -0.99
C GLY A 471 -26.62 -17.30 -0.35
N THR A 472 -25.50 -17.98 -0.67
CA THR A 472 -25.14 -19.09 -1.60
C THR A 472 -23.72 -19.66 -1.25
N ALA A 473 -23.32 -20.81 -1.83
CA ALA A 473 -21.94 -21.32 -2.09
C ALA A 473 -21.04 -21.95 -0.97
N ASN A 474 -20.94 -23.29 -1.04
CA ASN A 474 -19.73 -24.15 -0.99
C ASN A 474 -18.89 -24.40 0.29
N LYS A 475 -18.88 -25.69 0.69
CA LYS A 475 -17.71 -26.53 1.04
C LYS A 475 -17.80 -27.80 0.17
N GLU A 476 -16.76 -28.34 -0.47
CA GLU A 476 -15.46 -28.85 0.03
C GLU A 476 -15.56 -30.28 0.60
N GLU A 477 -14.95 -31.24 -0.10
CA GLU A 477 -14.71 -32.63 0.36
C GLU A 477 -13.42 -33.15 -0.31
N ALA A 478 -12.71 -34.10 0.33
CA ALA A 478 -11.32 -34.44 -0.02
C ALA A 478 -11.00 -35.94 0.10
N VAL A 479 -10.09 -36.43 -0.74
CA VAL A 479 -9.53 -37.81 -0.69
C VAL A 479 -8.03 -37.79 -1.04
N SER A 480 -7.26 -38.74 -0.51
CA SER A 480 -5.83 -38.99 -0.71
C SER A 480 -5.50 -40.43 -0.25
N PRO A 481 -4.30 -41.01 -0.44
CA PRO A 481 -3.14 -40.61 -1.27
C PRO A 481 -2.68 -41.79 -2.21
N VAL A 482 -1.49 -41.68 -2.83
CA VAL A 482 -0.38 -42.70 -2.88
C VAL A 482 0.70 -42.26 -3.88
N ALA A 483 1.94 -42.73 -3.73
CA ALA A 483 3.14 -42.19 -4.38
C ALA A 483 3.80 -43.11 -5.43
N ALA A 484 4.63 -42.50 -6.30
CA ALA A 484 5.71 -43.14 -7.06
C ALA A 484 6.86 -42.13 -7.28
N SER A 485 8.09 -42.62 -7.49
CA SER A 485 9.32 -41.81 -7.63
C SER A 485 9.95 -41.96 -9.04
N PRO A 486 10.95 -41.14 -9.41
CA PRO A 486 11.30 -40.90 -10.83
C PRO A 486 12.26 -41.94 -11.45
N THR A 487 12.54 -41.79 -12.75
CA THR A 487 13.58 -42.51 -13.50
C THR A 487 14.26 -41.54 -14.49
N ALA A 488 15.50 -41.82 -14.92
CA ALA A 488 16.43 -40.87 -15.56
C ALA A 488 17.06 -41.41 -16.87
N ALA A 489 18.22 -40.84 -17.27
CA ALA A 489 19.08 -41.14 -18.45
C ALA A 489 18.61 -40.56 -19.80
N ASP A 490 19.47 -40.16 -20.76
CA ASP A 490 20.90 -39.72 -20.84
C ASP A 490 21.01 -38.87 -22.14
N GLY A 491 21.97 -38.00 -22.47
CA GLY A 491 23.26 -37.56 -21.89
C GLY A 491 23.82 -36.43 -22.79
N LYS A 492 25.14 -36.24 -23.03
CA LYS A 492 26.36 -36.79 -22.42
C LYS A 492 27.56 -35.87 -22.77
N MET A 493 28.54 -35.75 -21.87
CA MET A 493 29.97 -35.34 -22.03
C MET A 493 30.44 -34.47 -23.22
N GLU A 494 31.16 -33.37 -22.91
CA GLU A 494 32.60 -33.20 -23.21
C GLU A 494 33.23 -32.13 -22.28
N LEU A 495 34.56 -32.02 -22.19
CA LEU A 495 35.25 -31.28 -21.10
C LEU A 495 36.50 -30.47 -21.55
N ALA A 496 36.58 -29.21 -21.09
CA ALA A 496 37.78 -28.34 -21.02
C ALA A 496 38.41 -27.88 -22.37
N PRO A 497 39.40 -26.94 -22.38
CA PRO A 497 39.93 -26.11 -21.29
C PRO A 497 39.82 -24.58 -21.53
N SER A 498 40.23 -23.78 -20.55
CA SER A 498 40.35 -22.31 -20.62
C SER A 498 41.80 -21.85 -20.89
N PRO A 499 42.04 -20.83 -21.73
CA PRO A 499 43.35 -20.18 -21.86
C PRO A 499 43.53 -19.01 -20.86
N ALA A 500 44.69 -18.93 -20.23
CA ALA A 500 45.06 -17.82 -19.35
C ALA A 500 45.56 -16.58 -20.13
N PRO A 501 45.40 -15.35 -19.61
CA PRO A 501 45.98 -14.15 -20.22
C PRO A 501 47.50 -14.08 -20.01
N ALA A 502 48.20 -13.50 -20.98
CA ALA A 502 49.66 -13.40 -20.98
C ALA A 502 50.20 -12.29 -20.05
N VAL A 503 51.43 -12.48 -19.56
CA VAL A 503 52.15 -11.51 -18.72
C VAL A 503 53.08 -10.66 -19.58
N THR A 504 52.97 -9.34 -19.46
CA THR A 504 54.02 -8.37 -19.84
C THR A 504 54.22 -7.39 -18.68
N GLY A 505 55.37 -7.46 -18.01
CA GLY A 505 55.67 -6.63 -16.85
C GLY A 505 56.38 -5.31 -17.19
N ALA A 506 56.21 -4.32 -16.31
CA ALA A 506 57.06 -3.13 -16.24
C ALA A 506 57.31 -2.80 -14.76
N THR A 507 58.55 -2.91 -14.31
CA THR A 507 58.92 -2.73 -12.90
C THR A 507 59.29 -1.28 -12.61
N ILE A 508 58.69 -0.66 -11.58
CA ILE A 508 59.20 0.57 -10.96
C ILE A 508 59.22 0.36 -9.45
N THR A 509 60.39 0.51 -8.84
CA THR A 509 60.65 0.32 -7.40
C THR A 509 60.49 1.64 -6.63
N PRO A 510 59.87 1.63 -5.43
CA PRO A 510 59.90 2.78 -4.51
C PRO A 510 61.20 2.83 -3.70
N PRO A 511 61.69 4.02 -3.29
CA PRO A 511 62.84 4.16 -2.41
C PRO A 511 62.49 4.00 -0.92
N THR A 512 63.39 3.39 -0.16
CA THR A 512 63.33 3.23 1.31
C THR A 512 63.82 4.51 2.02
N PRO A 513 63.25 4.92 3.17
CA PRO A 513 63.77 6.04 3.96
C PRO A 513 65.10 5.71 4.66
N ALA A 514 65.95 6.72 4.86
CA ALA A 514 67.19 6.66 5.64
C ALA A 514 67.08 7.50 6.93
N ALA A 515 67.92 7.21 7.93
CA ALA A 515 67.69 7.60 9.31
C ALA A 515 68.35 8.91 9.79
N GLU A 516 67.70 9.48 10.80
CA GLU A 516 68.16 10.41 11.83
C GLU A 516 69.65 10.35 12.21
N LYS A 517 70.30 11.53 12.29
CA LYS A 517 71.07 12.04 13.47
C LYS A 517 71.85 13.33 13.16
N SER A 518 71.51 14.42 13.86
CA SER A 518 72.33 14.95 14.99
C SER A 518 71.63 16.13 15.67
#